data_AF-A0A2T2YJM0-F1
#
_entry.id   AF-A0A2T2YJM0-F1
#
_cell.length_a   1.000
_cell.length_b   1.000
_cell.length_c   1.000
_cell.angle_alpha   90.00
_cell.angle_beta   90.00
_cell.angle_gamma   90.00
#
_symmetry.space_group_name_H-M   'P 1'
#
loop_
_entity.id
_entity.type
_entity.pdbx_description
1 polymer ?
#
loop_
_entity_poly.entity_id
_entity_poly.type
_entity_poly.pdbx_seq_one_letter_code
_entity_poly.pdbx_strand_id
1 'polypeptide(L)'
;MKRRDILKGLSVLPISGVVAAGQSAMAHSATPTEFDLLDYMKSTESPEVMGPLKAGTNIYQSIGVEPIINCRGTFTIIGASVELPEVREAMEYACRYFVQLDELALGVGKRLAEITGAEWGMVSSGCAAGMKHVTAACVTGGNPEKLIRIPNLAGFDKTEVIIPKDSRNVYDHAIRNIGVTIIMVDSEDELRSAISPRTAMIYANADGLPASGPLSLESIAAIAKPKNVPILVDAAAEILTIPNVHLQKGASVVAYSGGKGIRGPQCAGLLLGKKDILMAAWQASAPHHGPGRDNKVGREEVMGMLAAVETWVKRDHEKEYKTWMGYLDTIANRVKKIEGVQTTVKEPTGLANRTPTLIISWDPAKLNLIGIELANELSSTKPRIALSTYNGNRNGVPDPNVTGLSISSWMMQPGNDKIVADRIYDVLSRKRPPRITTMKAPSTNLTGRWDATINFFTSQSQHTLFIEKQDGNWLQGSHKGDFDVRNLSGSIEGDQIKFRSVYQAPGDGINFTFSGTVSGDTMSGDIHMGEYLTAKFTAKKYVYPDSHQTIFVPIGPPLSS
;
A
#
# COMPACT_ATOMS: atom_id res chain seq x y z
N MET A 1 -59.36 -8.76 2.97
CA MET A 1 -60.05 -9.91 3.61
C MET A 1 -60.33 -10.96 2.53
N LYS A 2 -59.83 -12.22 2.65
CA LYS A 2 -59.95 -13.33 1.66
C LYS A 2 -59.24 -13.01 0.30
N ARG A 3 -58.60 -13.89 -0.49
CA ARG A 3 -58.30 -15.35 -0.59
C ARG A 3 -59.25 -16.20 -1.49
N ARG A 4 -58.65 -16.80 -2.55
CA ARG A 4 -59.18 -17.76 -3.58
C ARG A 4 -60.09 -17.11 -4.67
N ASP A 5 -60.12 -17.58 -5.92
CA ASP A 5 -60.02 -18.94 -6.52
C ASP A 5 -58.80 -19.16 -7.49
N ILE A 6 -58.33 -20.35 -7.96
CA ILE A 6 -58.88 -21.70 -8.26
C ILE A 6 -59.60 -21.73 -9.64
N LEU A 7 -59.17 -22.40 -10.72
CA LEU A 7 -58.17 -23.46 -11.04
C LEU A 7 -57.52 -23.11 -12.43
N LYS A 8 -56.98 -23.96 -13.34
CA LYS A 8 -56.91 -25.43 -13.55
C LYS A 8 -55.74 -25.79 -14.50
N GLY A 9 -55.14 -26.98 -14.39
CA GLY A 9 -54.17 -27.52 -15.38
C GLY A 9 -53.24 -28.57 -14.78
N LEU A 10 -53.49 -29.86 -15.01
CA LEU A 10 -52.80 -30.96 -14.30
C LEU A 10 -52.74 -32.26 -15.12
N SER A 11 -51.54 -32.64 -15.57
CA SER A 11 -51.20 -33.94 -16.17
C SER A 11 -49.67 -34.06 -16.28
N VAL A 12 -48.99 -35.19 -16.05
CA VAL A 12 -49.34 -36.46 -15.37
C VAL A 12 -48.04 -36.94 -14.68
N LEU A 13 -48.13 -37.55 -13.50
CA LEU A 13 -47.01 -38.25 -12.85
C LEU A 13 -46.98 -39.74 -13.26
N PRO A 14 -45.79 -40.35 -13.27
CA PRO A 14 -45.62 -41.59 -12.51
C PRO A 14 -44.62 -41.42 -11.35
N ILE A 15 -44.82 -42.18 -10.27
CA ILE A 15 -43.96 -42.19 -9.08
C ILE A 15 -43.20 -43.52 -9.05
N SER A 16 -41.88 -43.48 -8.96
CA SER A 16 -41.05 -44.65 -8.63
C SER A 16 -39.63 -44.26 -8.18
N GLY A 17 -39.13 -44.86 -7.10
CA GLY A 17 -37.70 -44.92 -6.79
C GLY A 17 -37.15 -43.83 -5.88
N VAL A 18 -37.15 -44.07 -4.57
CA VAL A 18 -36.16 -43.48 -3.64
C VAL A 18 -34.90 -44.34 -3.68
N VAL A 19 -33.73 -43.76 -3.94
CA VAL A 19 -32.41 -44.20 -3.43
C VAL A 19 -31.33 -43.16 -3.81
N ALA A 20 -30.30 -43.02 -2.96
CA ALA A 20 -29.03 -42.32 -3.19
C ALA A 20 -29.08 -40.86 -3.71
N ALA A 21 -28.90 -39.90 -2.79
CA ALA A 21 -28.29 -38.62 -3.13
C ALA A 21 -26.79 -38.85 -3.43
N GLY A 22 -26.46 -39.02 -4.72
CA GLY A 22 -25.10 -39.30 -5.17
C GLY A 22 -24.14 -38.13 -4.90
N GLN A 23 -22.98 -38.44 -4.35
CA GLN A 23 -21.90 -37.46 -4.17
C GLN A 23 -21.35 -37.04 -5.54
N SER A 24 -21.46 -35.75 -5.87
CA SER A 24 -20.68 -35.13 -6.96
C SER A 24 -19.55 -34.25 -6.41
N ALA A 25 -18.96 -34.67 -5.28
CA ALA A 25 -17.62 -34.25 -4.87
C ALA A 25 -16.59 -34.91 -5.81
N MET A 26 -16.55 -34.47 -7.06
CA MET A 26 -15.61 -34.97 -8.06
C MET A 26 -14.19 -34.66 -7.60
N ALA A 27 -13.37 -35.70 -7.53
CA ALA A 27 -12.07 -35.61 -6.89
C ALA A 27 -11.11 -34.67 -7.65
N HIS A 28 -10.48 -33.76 -6.92
CA HIS A 28 -9.09 -33.45 -7.15
C HIS A 28 -8.28 -34.03 -6.00
N SER A 29 -7.56 -35.11 -6.29
CA SER A 29 -6.57 -35.72 -5.40
C SER A 29 -5.31 -34.86 -5.35
N ALA A 30 -5.47 -33.61 -4.94
CA ALA A 30 -4.36 -32.71 -4.69
C ALA A 30 -3.64 -33.19 -3.42
N THR A 31 -2.40 -33.64 -3.58
CA THR A 31 -1.46 -33.66 -2.46
C THR A 31 -1.28 -32.22 -1.94
N PRO A 32 -0.98 -32.01 -0.64
CA PRO A 32 -0.78 -30.67 -0.09
C PRO A 32 0.56 -30.11 -0.58
N THR A 33 0.57 -29.61 -1.82
CA THR A 33 1.70 -28.95 -2.46
C THR A 33 1.80 -27.48 -2.06
N GLU A 34 2.97 -26.90 -2.34
CA GLU A 34 3.26 -25.50 -2.07
C GLU A 34 2.28 -24.54 -2.76
N PHE A 35 2.20 -23.30 -2.25
CA PHE A 35 1.45 -22.22 -2.90
C PHE A 35 2.11 -21.86 -4.25
N ASP A 36 1.64 -22.48 -5.34
CA ASP A 36 2.07 -22.12 -6.68
C ASP A 36 1.39 -20.82 -7.13
N LEU A 37 2.19 -19.77 -7.16
CA LEU A 37 1.83 -18.43 -7.58
C LEU A 37 1.50 -18.35 -9.09
N LEU A 38 2.08 -19.23 -9.91
CA LEU A 38 1.77 -19.35 -11.34
C LEU A 38 0.40 -20.00 -11.55
N ASP A 39 0.04 -20.99 -10.74
CA ASP A 39 -1.27 -21.65 -10.82
C ASP A 39 -2.37 -20.78 -10.21
N TYR A 40 -2.08 -20.01 -9.16
CA TYR A 40 -2.93 -18.93 -8.69
C TYR A 40 -3.24 -17.94 -9.83
N MET A 41 -2.23 -17.43 -10.56
CA MET A 41 -2.42 -16.51 -11.68
C MET A 41 -3.29 -17.08 -12.82
N LYS A 42 -3.22 -18.40 -13.09
CA LYS A 42 -4.12 -19.06 -14.06
C LYS A 42 -5.54 -19.22 -13.52
N SER A 43 -5.68 -19.62 -12.25
CA SER A 43 -6.97 -19.78 -11.57
C SER A 43 -7.74 -18.47 -11.38
N THR A 44 -7.10 -17.32 -11.63
CA THR A 44 -7.73 -16.00 -11.69
C THR A 44 -8.20 -15.58 -13.08
N GLU A 45 -8.08 -16.42 -14.11
CA GLU A 45 -8.93 -16.27 -15.30
C GLU A 45 -10.41 -16.36 -14.88
N SER A 46 -11.22 -15.42 -15.37
CA SER A 46 -12.34 -14.89 -14.60
C SER A 46 -13.46 -15.90 -14.28
N PRO A 47 -14.08 -15.83 -13.09
CA PRO A 47 -15.41 -16.41 -12.91
C PRO A 47 -16.40 -15.76 -13.89
N GLU A 48 -17.36 -16.54 -14.40
CA GLU A 48 -18.33 -16.06 -15.39
C GLU A 48 -19.00 -14.75 -14.93
N VAL A 49 -18.84 -13.68 -15.71
CA VAL A 49 -19.37 -12.36 -15.37
C VAL A 49 -20.89 -12.39 -15.54
N MET A 50 -21.62 -12.48 -14.42
CA MET A 50 -23.05 -12.78 -14.35
C MET A 50 -23.98 -11.62 -14.78
N GLY A 51 -23.60 -10.86 -15.80
CA GLY A 51 -24.37 -9.75 -16.39
C GLY A 51 -23.95 -8.36 -15.89
N PRO A 52 -24.85 -7.36 -15.91
CA PRO A 52 -24.52 -5.98 -15.55
C PRO A 52 -24.36 -5.78 -14.03
N LEU A 53 -23.75 -4.64 -13.67
CA LEU A 53 -23.63 -4.13 -12.30
C LEU A 53 -24.98 -4.18 -11.55
N LYS A 54 -24.98 -4.79 -10.36
CA LYS A 54 -26.17 -4.87 -9.49
C LYS A 54 -25.86 -4.20 -8.15
N ALA A 55 -26.48 -3.05 -7.90
CA ALA A 55 -26.39 -2.38 -6.60
C ALA A 55 -26.98 -3.26 -5.48
N GLY A 56 -26.31 -3.29 -4.32
CA GLY A 56 -26.69 -4.13 -3.18
C GLY A 56 -25.48 -4.86 -2.58
N THR A 57 -25.74 -5.90 -1.77
CA THR A 57 -24.70 -6.65 -1.04
C THR A 57 -23.71 -7.38 -1.94
N ASN A 58 -24.09 -7.67 -3.19
CA ASN A 58 -23.31 -8.46 -4.13
C ASN A 58 -22.68 -7.58 -5.24
N ILE A 59 -22.44 -6.29 -4.96
CA ILE A 59 -22.01 -5.31 -5.97
C ILE A 59 -20.71 -5.73 -6.68
N TYR A 60 -19.71 -6.20 -5.93
CA TYR A 60 -18.45 -6.69 -6.49
C TYR A 60 -18.63 -8.02 -7.23
N GLN A 61 -19.38 -8.97 -6.65
CA GLN A 61 -19.60 -10.27 -7.29
C GLN A 61 -20.43 -10.16 -8.57
N SER A 62 -21.24 -9.10 -8.73
CA SER A 62 -21.98 -8.84 -9.96
C SER A 62 -21.08 -8.59 -11.18
N ILE A 63 -19.83 -8.20 -10.95
CA ILE A 63 -18.78 -8.02 -11.96
C ILE A 63 -17.62 -9.04 -11.80
N GLY A 64 -17.87 -10.17 -11.13
CA GLY A 64 -16.89 -11.26 -10.95
C GLY A 64 -15.86 -11.05 -9.82
N VAL A 65 -15.91 -9.93 -9.09
CA VAL A 65 -14.93 -9.60 -8.04
C VAL A 65 -15.37 -10.14 -6.68
N GLU A 66 -14.53 -10.95 -6.02
CA GLU A 66 -14.79 -11.45 -4.67
C GLU A 66 -14.30 -10.44 -3.60
N PRO A 67 -15.17 -9.98 -2.68
CA PRO A 67 -14.77 -9.07 -1.61
C PRO A 67 -13.84 -9.71 -0.58
N ILE A 68 -13.20 -8.86 0.23
CA ILE A 68 -12.16 -9.24 1.18
C ILE A 68 -12.51 -8.67 2.57
N ILE A 69 -12.42 -9.49 3.60
CA ILE A 69 -12.42 -9.05 5.00
C ILE A 69 -11.06 -8.39 5.31
N ASN A 70 -11.08 -7.10 5.64
CA ASN A 70 -9.87 -6.33 5.92
C ASN A 70 -9.44 -6.49 7.39
N CYS A 71 -8.36 -7.25 7.60
CA CYS A 71 -7.64 -7.39 8.86
C CYS A 71 -6.22 -6.79 8.80
N ARG A 72 -5.88 -6.09 7.72
CA ARG A 72 -4.55 -5.53 7.40
C ARG A 72 -4.46 -4.03 7.68
N GLY A 73 -5.59 -3.33 7.70
CA GLY A 73 -5.69 -1.89 7.93
C GLY A 73 -5.87 -1.09 6.65
N THR A 74 -5.55 0.20 6.68
CA THR A 74 -5.99 1.20 5.69
C THR A 74 -5.13 1.25 4.42
N PHE A 75 -4.83 0.08 3.84
CA PHE A 75 -4.07 -0.07 2.60
C PHE A 75 -4.93 0.25 1.36
N THR A 76 -4.41 1.09 0.48
CA THR A 76 -5.12 1.57 -0.73
C THR A 76 -5.55 0.43 -1.65
N ILE A 77 -4.69 -0.60 -1.82
CA ILE A 77 -4.92 -1.79 -2.65
C ILE A 77 -6.15 -2.64 -2.23
N ILE A 78 -6.74 -2.39 -1.06
CA ILE A 78 -7.95 -3.06 -0.55
C ILE A 78 -9.04 -2.05 -0.13
N GLY A 79 -9.03 -0.85 -0.69
CA GLY A 79 -10.05 0.18 -0.45
C GLY A 79 -9.90 0.98 0.85
N ALA A 80 -8.75 0.86 1.53
CA ALA A 80 -8.44 1.56 2.78
C ALA A 80 -9.45 1.36 3.93
N SER A 81 -10.43 2.26 4.11
CA SER A 81 -11.43 2.19 5.20
C SER A 81 -12.87 2.26 4.72
N VAL A 82 -13.78 1.70 5.52
CA VAL A 82 -15.23 1.80 5.28
C VAL A 82 -15.77 3.10 5.86
N GLU A 83 -16.28 3.94 4.96
CA GLU A 83 -16.95 5.22 5.25
C GLU A 83 -18.04 5.08 6.33
N LEU A 84 -18.19 6.13 7.13
CA LEU A 84 -19.22 6.23 8.16
C LEU A 84 -20.63 6.37 7.52
N PRO A 85 -21.71 5.97 8.22
CA PRO A 85 -23.09 6.18 7.74
C PRO A 85 -23.38 7.63 7.32
N GLU A 86 -22.98 8.59 8.15
CA GLU A 86 -23.18 10.04 7.98
C GLU A 86 -22.42 10.58 6.76
N VAL A 87 -21.26 10.00 6.44
CA VAL A 87 -20.43 10.34 5.27
C VAL A 87 -21.15 9.94 3.99
N ARG A 88 -21.66 8.71 3.95
CA ARG A 88 -22.39 8.18 2.78
C ARG A 88 -23.73 8.89 2.58
N GLU A 89 -24.42 9.24 3.66
CA GLU A 89 -25.64 10.06 3.59
C GLU A 89 -25.35 11.45 3.01
N ALA A 90 -24.29 12.13 3.49
CA ALA A 90 -23.89 13.43 2.95
C ALA A 90 -23.51 13.36 1.45
N MET A 91 -22.82 12.30 1.03
CA MET A 91 -22.49 12.05 -0.38
C MET A 91 -23.74 11.81 -1.24
N GLU A 92 -24.67 10.97 -0.77
CA GLU A 92 -25.91 10.61 -1.47
C GLU A 92 -26.88 11.79 -1.63
N TYR A 93 -26.90 12.74 -0.71
CA TYR A 93 -27.64 13.99 -0.92
C TYR A 93 -26.86 14.97 -1.81
N ALA A 94 -25.56 15.14 -1.61
CA ALA A 94 -24.75 16.10 -2.37
C ALA A 94 -24.63 15.77 -3.87
N CYS A 95 -24.64 14.49 -4.25
CA CYS A 95 -24.59 14.07 -5.65
C CYS A 95 -25.84 14.50 -6.46
N ARG A 96 -26.96 14.83 -5.78
CA ARG A 96 -28.27 15.15 -6.40
C ARG A 96 -28.45 16.62 -6.81
N TYR A 97 -27.59 17.52 -6.34
CA TYR A 97 -27.71 18.98 -6.57
C TYR A 97 -26.48 19.54 -7.28
N PHE A 98 -26.58 20.73 -7.87
CA PHE A 98 -25.44 21.48 -8.43
C PHE A 98 -25.09 22.67 -7.53
N VAL A 99 -23.80 22.99 -7.43
CA VAL A 99 -23.26 24.14 -6.67
C VAL A 99 -22.08 24.76 -7.41
N GLN A 100 -21.80 26.03 -7.16
CA GLN A 100 -20.54 26.67 -7.56
C GLN A 100 -19.43 26.15 -6.62
N LEU A 101 -18.27 25.74 -7.16
CA LEU A 101 -17.28 24.99 -6.39
C LEU A 101 -16.40 25.86 -5.47
N ASP A 102 -16.21 27.13 -5.79
CA ASP A 102 -15.52 28.11 -4.93
C ASP A 102 -16.42 28.53 -3.76
N GLU A 103 -17.72 28.71 -3.99
CA GLU A 103 -18.72 28.91 -2.93
C GLU A 103 -18.74 27.71 -1.95
N LEU A 104 -18.72 26.49 -2.50
CA LEU A 104 -18.59 25.25 -1.72
C LEU A 104 -17.28 25.23 -0.93
N ALA A 105 -16.14 25.50 -1.56
CA ALA A 105 -14.83 25.50 -0.91
C ALA A 105 -14.72 26.58 0.19
N LEU A 106 -15.32 27.76 -0.02
CA LEU A 106 -15.38 28.83 0.98
C LEU A 106 -16.24 28.45 2.19
N GLY A 107 -17.43 27.87 1.95
CA GLY A 107 -18.33 27.41 3.01
C GLY A 107 -17.72 26.26 3.83
N VAL A 108 -17.20 25.25 3.14
CA VAL A 108 -16.55 24.07 3.76
C VAL A 108 -15.27 24.48 4.49
N GLY A 109 -14.42 25.32 3.90
CA GLY A 109 -13.17 25.78 4.52
C GLY A 109 -13.39 26.59 5.79
N LYS A 110 -14.44 27.45 5.81
CA LYS A 110 -14.90 28.13 7.03
C LYS A 110 -15.38 27.12 8.08
N ARG A 111 -16.20 26.15 7.69
CA ARG A 111 -16.77 25.17 8.63
C ARG A 111 -15.69 24.24 9.22
N LEU A 112 -14.70 23.85 8.43
CA LEU A 112 -13.54 23.08 8.93
C LEU A 112 -12.71 23.88 9.93
N ALA A 113 -12.51 25.19 9.72
CA ALA A 113 -11.87 26.07 10.69
C ALA A 113 -12.64 26.13 12.03
N GLU A 114 -13.97 26.32 11.97
CA GLU A 114 -14.85 26.33 13.16
C GLU A 114 -14.76 25.06 14.00
N ILE A 115 -14.65 23.88 13.36
CA ILE A 115 -14.63 22.59 14.06
C ILE A 115 -13.23 22.27 14.62
N THR A 116 -12.17 22.62 13.90
CA THR A 116 -10.80 22.14 14.20
C THR A 116 -9.91 23.15 14.94
N GLY A 117 -10.30 24.43 14.97
CA GLY A 117 -9.49 25.51 15.51
C GLY A 117 -8.29 25.91 14.62
N ALA A 118 -8.20 25.38 13.40
CA ALA A 118 -7.27 25.86 12.38
C ALA A 118 -7.75 27.19 11.78
N GLU A 119 -6.82 27.99 11.22
CA GLU A 119 -7.15 29.26 10.57
C GLU A 119 -8.04 29.06 9.33
N TRP A 120 -7.80 27.98 8.59
CA TRP A 120 -8.62 27.53 7.46
C TRP A 120 -8.52 26.01 7.26
N GLY A 121 -9.47 25.46 6.49
CA GLY A 121 -9.42 24.09 5.99
C GLY A 121 -9.68 24.00 4.48
N MET A 122 -9.26 22.91 3.86
CA MET A 122 -9.51 22.60 2.45
C MET A 122 -9.68 21.08 2.28
N VAL A 123 -10.56 20.66 1.37
CA VAL A 123 -10.65 19.26 0.92
C VAL A 123 -9.99 19.11 -0.44
N SER A 124 -9.33 17.97 -0.66
CA SER A 124 -8.54 17.63 -1.86
C SER A 124 -8.76 16.18 -2.28
N SER A 125 -8.33 15.81 -3.50
CA SER A 125 -8.42 14.44 -4.05
C SER A 125 -7.33 13.52 -3.46
N GLY A 126 -7.42 13.30 -2.15
CA GLY A 126 -6.47 12.51 -1.37
C GLY A 126 -5.33 13.36 -0.81
N CYS A 127 -4.67 12.85 0.23
CA CYS A 127 -3.58 13.58 0.90
C CYS A 127 -2.47 14.00 -0.10
N ALA A 128 -2.13 13.11 -1.04
CA ALA A 128 -1.16 13.36 -2.11
C ALA A 128 -1.54 14.57 -2.99
N ALA A 129 -2.79 14.67 -3.44
CA ALA A 129 -3.26 15.84 -4.18
C ALA A 129 -3.14 17.11 -3.32
N GLY A 130 -3.57 17.05 -2.05
CA GLY A 130 -3.40 18.14 -1.09
C GLY A 130 -1.95 18.63 -0.99
N MET A 131 -0.98 17.71 -0.87
CA MET A 131 0.44 18.05 -0.85
C MET A 131 0.92 18.70 -2.17
N LYS A 132 0.46 18.20 -3.31
CA LYS A 132 0.75 18.78 -4.65
C LYS A 132 0.18 20.19 -4.78
N HIS A 133 -1.06 20.42 -4.34
CA HIS A 133 -1.69 21.75 -4.34
C HIS A 133 -0.97 22.74 -3.41
N VAL A 134 -0.57 22.33 -2.20
CA VAL A 134 0.21 23.18 -1.29
C VAL A 134 1.60 23.48 -1.84
N THR A 135 2.26 22.50 -2.48
CA THR A 135 3.54 22.72 -3.16
C THR A 135 3.39 23.76 -4.28
N ALA A 136 2.34 23.63 -5.12
CA ALA A 136 2.02 24.60 -6.16
C ALA A 136 1.72 26.00 -5.58
N ALA A 137 1.00 26.08 -4.46
CA ALA A 137 0.72 27.34 -3.76
C ALA A 137 2.01 28.05 -3.31
N CYS A 138 2.92 27.33 -2.64
CA CYS A 138 4.20 27.86 -2.17
C CYS A 138 5.18 28.24 -3.30
N VAL A 139 5.06 27.60 -4.48
CA VAL A 139 5.86 27.92 -5.69
C VAL A 139 5.29 29.11 -6.47
N THR A 140 3.97 29.25 -6.54
CA THR A 140 3.29 30.24 -7.40
C THR A 140 2.87 31.52 -6.67
N GLY A 141 2.66 31.46 -5.35
CA GLY A 141 1.94 32.50 -4.60
C GLY A 141 0.47 32.64 -5.00
N GLY A 142 -0.12 31.61 -5.63
CA GLY A 142 -1.47 31.66 -6.19
C GLY A 142 -1.58 32.36 -7.55
N ASN A 143 -0.47 32.81 -8.15
CA ASN A 143 -0.48 33.46 -9.47
C ASN A 143 -0.84 32.46 -10.59
N PRO A 144 -1.94 32.67 -11.37
CA PRO A 144 -2.35 31.74 -12.43
C PRO A 144 -1.37 31.59 -13.60
N GLU A 145 -0.63 32.64 -13.97
CA GLU A 145 0.37 32.58 -15.05
C GLU A 145 1.57 31.71 -14.66
N LYS A 146 1.95 31.74 -13.38
CA LYS A 146 2.92 30.78 -12.82
C LYS A 146 2.30 29.39 -12.75
N LEU A 147 1.06 29.26 -12.31
CA LEU A 147 0.38 27.98 -12.13
C LEU A 147 0.34 27.15 -13.43
N ILE A 148 0.00 27.75 -14.57
CA ILE A 148 -0.09 27.04 -15.86
C ILE A 148 1.25 26.68 -16.50
N ARG A 149 2.39 27.14 -15.95
CA ARG A 149 3.75 26.79 -16.44
C ARG A 149 4.33 25.55 -15.77
N ILE A 150 3.83 25.17 -14.60
CA ILE A 150 4.24 23.96 -13.87
C ILE A 150 4.04 22.73 -14.79
N PRO A 151 5.03 21.82 -14.93
CA PRO A 151 6.22 21.63 -14.09
C PRO A 151 7.47 22.41 -14.52
N ASN A 152 7.42 23.28 -15.53
CA ASN A 152 8.58 24.09 -15.92
C ASN A 152 8.71 25.35 -15.05
N LEU A 153 9.56 25.27 -14.03
CA LEU A 153 9.83 26.37 -13.09
C LEU A 153 10.90 27.37 -13.58
N ALA A 154 11.28 27.36 -14.87
CA ALA A 154 12.26 28.31 -15.41
C ALA A 154 11.77 29.76 -15.26
N GLY A 155 12.58 30.59 -14.58
CA GLY A 155 12.25 31.98 -14.27
C GLY A 155 11.37 32.18 -13.03
N PHE A 156 11.19 31.17 -12.19
CA PHE A 156 10.49 31.30 -10.91
C PHE A 156 11.46 31.64 -9.77
N ASP A 157 10.99 32.46 -8.83
CA ASP A 157 11.73 32.84 -7.62
C ASP A 157 11.84 31.67 -6.62
N LYS A 158 10.90 30.72 -6.70
CA LYS A 158 10.72 29.59 -5.77
C LYS A 158 10.75 28.27 -6.54
N THR A 159 11.77 27.46 -6.28
CA THR A 159 12.05 26.23 -7.05
C THR A 159 12.54 25.05 -6.21
N GLU A 160 12.80 25.25 -4.90
CA GLU A 160 13.39 24.24 -4.01
C GLU A 160 12.40 23.84 -2.91
N VAL A 161 12.31 22.56 -2.59
CA VAL A 161 11.63 22.06 -1.39
C VAL A 161 12.64 21.29 -0.54
N ILE A 162 12.75 21.66 0.73
CA ILE A 162 13.64 20.98 1.68
C ILE A 162 12.88 19.82 2.32
N ILE A 163 13.51 18.65 2.43
CA ILE A 163 12.94 17.47 3.10
C ILE A 163 13.99 16.83 4.01
N PRO A 164 13.72 16.66 5.33
CA PRO A 164 14.54 15.82 6.20
C PRO A 164 14.64 14.40 5.63
N LYS A 165 15.82 13.78 5.66
CA LYS A 165 16.08 12.48 5.02
C LYS A 165 15.10 11.38 5.42
N ASP A 166 14.79 11.25 6.71
CA ASP A 166 13.83 10.25 7.23
C ASP A 166 12.36 10.58 6.90
N SER A 167 12.08 11.78 6.39
CA SER A 167 10.77 12.17 5.85
C SER A 167 10.58 11.81 4.37
N ARG A 168 11.59 11.30 3.65
CA ARG A 168 11.44 10.85 2.26
C ARG A 168 10.51 9.63 2.19
N ASN A 169 9.45 9.70 1.38
CA ASN A 169 8.49 8.60 1.22
C ASN A 169 7.84 8.62 -0.18
N VAL A 170 7.12 7.55 -0.54
CA VAL A 170 6.48 7.41 -1.88
C VAL A 170 5.47 8.52 -2.21
N TYR A 171 4.89 9.19 -1.21
CA TYR A 171 3.95 10.29 -1.42
C TYR A 171 4.65 11.61 -1.80
N ASP A 172 5.96 11.76 -1.56
CA ASP A 172 6.72 12.94 -2.01
C ASP A 172 6.80 13.06 -3.54
N HIS A 173 6.42 12.02 -4.28
CA HIS A 173 6.19 12.08 -5.72
C HIS A 173 5.17 13.18 -6.09
N ALA A 174 4.17 13.40 -5.24
CA ALA A 174 3.19 14.47 -5.42
C ALA A 174 3.81 15.89 -5.36
N ILE A 175 4.89 16.05 -4.60
CA ILE A 175 5.67 17.30 -4.51
C ILE A 175 6.57 17.43 -5.74
N ARG A 176 7.28 16.35 -6.10
CA ARG A 176 8.14 16.28 -7.31
C ARG A 176 7.38 16.56 -8.60
N ASN A 177 6.08 16.23 -8.67
CA ASN A 177 5.19 16.56 -9.80
C ASN A 177 5.03 18.07 -10.07
N ILE A 178 5.49 18.96 -9.18
CA ILE A 178 5.54 20.41 -9.41
C ILE A 178 6.84 20.84 -10.13
N GLY A 179 7.80 19.93 -10.35
CA GLY A 179 9.09 20.25 -10.99
C GLY A 179 10.09 20.95 -10.05
N VAL A 180 9.85 20.90 -8.74
CA VAL A 180 10.77 21.43 -7.72
C VAL A 180 11.99 20.54 -7.51
N THR A 181 13.14 21.15 -7.25
CA THR A 181 14.33 20.45 -6.78
C THR A 181 14.16 20.07 -5.31
N ILE A 182 14.34 18.80 -4.98
CA ILE A 182 14.35 18.32 -3.59
C ILE A 182 15.75 18.52 -2.99
N ILE A 183 15.82 19.28 -1.91
CA ILE A 183 17.03 19.47 -1.11
C ILE A 183 16.91 18.60 0.15
N MET A 184 17.66 17.51 0.22
CA MET A 184 17.66 16.63 1.39
C MET A 184 18.60 17.16 2.48
N VAL A 185 18.21 16.98 3.74
CA VAL A 185 19.03 17.36 4.92
C VAL A 185 18.98 16.27 5.99
N ASP A 186 20.12 16.05 6.64
CA ASP A 186 20.35 15.03 7.69
C ASP A 186 20.76 15.67 9.04
N SER A 187 20.94 16.99 9.08
CA SER A 187 21.35 17.75 10.27
C SER A 187 20.73 19.16 10.36
N GLU A 188 20.84 19.78 11.54
CA GLU A 188 20.39 21.17 11.75
C GLU A 188 21.21 22.18 10.93
N ASP A 189 22.53 22.00 10.83
CA ASP A 189 23.41 22.90 10.07
C ASP A 189 23.14 22.79 8.56
N GLU A 190 22.84 21.60 8.05
CA GLU A 190 22.36 21.41 6.68
C GLU A 190 21.01 22.11 6.47
N LEU A 191 20.04 21.95 7.38
CA LEU A 191 18.75 22.66 7.30
C LEU A 191 18.93 24.19 7.31
N ARG A 192 19.79 24.72 8.20
CA ARG A 192 20.09 26.16 8.28
C ARG A 192 20.71 26.69 6.99
N SER A 193 21.58 25.89 6.37
CA SER A 193 22.31 26.21 5.12
C SER A 193 21.45 26.05 3.87
N ALA A 194 20.56 25.05 3.84
CA ALA A 194 19.69 24.73 2.72
C ALA A 194 18.61 25.79 2.47
N ILE A 195 18.16 26.50 3.51
CA ILE A 195 17.12 27.54 3.34
C ILE A 195 17.70 28.78 2.64
N SER A 196 17.37 28.88 1.35
CA SER A 196 17.79 29.88 0.37
C SER A 196 16.60 30.77 -0.06
N PRO A 197 16.84 31.85 -0.84
CA PRO A 197 15.74 32.59 -1.48
C PRO A 197 14.84 31.70 -2.36
N ARG A 198 15.37 30.62 -2.94
CA ARG A 198 14.63 29.68 -3.81
C ARG A 198 13.78 28.65 -3.06
N THR A 199 13.95 28.51 -1.73
CA THR A 199 13.15 27.59 -0.91
C THR A 199 11.68 28.01 -0.90
N ALA A 200 10.82 27.19 -1.49
CA ALA A 200 9.36 27.38 -1.54
C ALA A 200 8.71 26.98 -0.20
N MET A 201 9.07 25.80 0.32
CA MET A 201 8.60 25.27 1.60
C MET A 201 9.57 24.21 2.14
N ILE A 202 9.36 23.80 3.39
CA ILE A 202 9.87 22.54 3.94
C ILE A 202 8.71 21.54 3.96
N TYR A 203 8.98 20.30 3.57
CA TYR A 203 8.05 19.18 3.75
C TYR A 203 8.61 18.20 4.79
N ALA A 204 7.73 17.66 5.61
CA ALA A 204 8.06 16.57 6.53
C ALA A 204 6.92 15.55 6.60
N ASN A 205 7.27 14.28 6.76
CA ASN A 205 6.35 13.19 7.06
C ASN A 205 6.29 13.03 8.59
N ALA A 206 5.10 13.04 9.18
CA ALA A 206 4.93 12.92 10.63
C ALA A 206 5.53 11.62 11.20
N ASP A 207 5.45 10.50 10.45
CA ASP A 207 6.07 9.23 10.80
C ASP A 207 7.62 9.25 10.72
N GLY A 208 8.19 10.22 10.00
CA GLY A 208 9.62 10.38 9.76
C GLY A 208 10.26 11.54 10.54
N LEU A 209 9.57 12.08 11.54
CA LEU A 209 10.10 13.14 12.42
C LEU A 209 10.42 12.60 13.81
N PRO A 210 11.60 12.90 14.38
CA PRO A 210 11.89 12.57 15.77
C PRO A 210 11.04 13.41 16.72
N ALA A 211 10.61 12.82 17.83
CA ALA A 211 9.74 13.48 18.82
C ALA A 211 10.41 14.68 19.54
N SER A 212 11.73 14.78 19.48
CA SER A 212 12.55 15.89 20.00
C SER A 212 13.91 15.94 19.28
N GLY A 213 14.70 16.99 19.50
CA GLY A 213 16.04 17.14 18.91
C GLY A 213 16.08 18.01 17.64
N PRO A 214 17.23 18.05 16.93
CA PRO A 214 17.53 19.06 15.91
C PRO A 214 16.57 19.08 14.71
N LEU A 215 16.06 17.91 14.30
CA LEU A 215 15.10 17.76 13.20
C LEU A 215 13.67 17.43 13.66
N SER A 216 13.33 17.69 14.93
CA SER A 216 11.92 17.65 15.37
C SER A 216 11.13 18.84 14.82
N LEU A 217 9.80 18.71 14.70
CA LEU A 217 8.95 19.72 14.08
C LEU A 217 9.14 21.12 14.68
N GLU A 218 9.20 21.21 16.01
CA GLU A 218 9.43 22.46 16.74
C GLU A 218 10.78 23.11 16.40
N SER A 219 11.86 22.32 16.29
CA SER A 219 13.19 22.82 15.91
C SER A 219 13.21 23.31 14.46
N ILE A 220 12.60 22.55 13.55
CA ILE A 220 12.44 22.96 12.14
C ILE A 220 11.63 24.27 12.06
N ALA A 221 10.53 24.38 12.82
CA ALA A 221 9.70 25.58 12.88
C ALA A 221 10.45 26.80 13.44
N ALA A 222 11.28 26.62 14.47
CA ALA A 222 12.12 27.69 15.03
C ALA A 222 13.13 28.25 14.01
N ILE A 223 13.62 27.42 13.09
CA ILE A 223 14.57 27.80 12.03
C ILE A 223 13.85 28.39 10.80
N ALA A 224 12.70 27.83 10.42
CA ALA A 224 11.95 28.22 9.23
C ALA A 224 11.16 29.53 9.40
N LYS A 225 10.55 29.74 10.57
CA LYS A 225 9.66 30.87 10.85
C LYS A 225 10.34 32.25 10.71
N PRO A 226 11.57 32.50 11.21
CA PRO A 226 12.28 33.76 10.99
C PRO A 226 12.64 34.03 9.52
N LYS A 227 12.77 32.96 8.70
CA LYS A 227 13.03 33.05 7.26
C LYS A 227 11.73 33.10 6.40
N ASN A 228 10.56 33.13 7.05
CA ASN A 228 9.22 33.04 6.43
C ASN A 228 9.06 31.85 5.45
N VAL A 229 9.65 30.71 5.77
CA VAL A 229 9.46 29.47 4.99
C VAL A 229 8.31 28.66 5.62
N PRO A 230 7.27 28.31 4.85
CA PRO A 230 6.18 27.49 5.36
C PRO A 230 6.61 26.02 5.51
N ILE A 231 6.00 25.33 6.47
CA ILE A 231 6.17 23.89 6.69
C ILE A 231 4.87 23.17 6.36
N LEU A 232 4.95 22.16 5.50
CA LEU A 232 3.89 21.19 5.23
C LEU A 232 4.20 19.88 5.96
N VAL A 233 3.29 19.44 6.83
CA VAL A 233 3.36 18.13 7.49
C VAL A 233 2.39 17.14 6.82
N ASP A 234 2.92 16.05 6.30
CA ASP A 234 2.14 14.88 5.90
C ASP A 234 1.84 14.02 7.13
N ALA A 235 0.58 14.07 7.55
CA ALA A 235 -0.01 13.25 8.59
C ALA A 235 -0.98 12.22 7.98
N ALA A 236 -0.78 11.79 6.72
CA ALA A 236 -1.70 10.92 5.99
C ALA A 236 -2.06 9.61 6.72
N ALA A 237 -1.18 9.11 7.59
CA ALA A 237 -1.40 7.88 8.36
C ALA A 237 -2.03 8.12 9.75
N GLU A 238 -2.09 9.35 10.22
CA GLU A 238 -2.52 9.72 11.58
C GLU A 238 -4.04 9.80 11.76
N ILE A 239 -4.46 9.71 13.01
CA ILE A 239 -5.77 10.19 13.46
C ILE A 239 -5.84 11.73 13.50
N LEU A 240 -7.03 12.29 13.30
CA LEU A 240 -7.24 13.74 13.38
C LEU A 240 -7.16 14.23 14.83
N THR A 241 -6.31 15.23 15.09
CA THR A 241 -6.21 15.91 16.39
C THR A 241 -6.89 17.28 16.35
N ILE A 242 -7.64 17.61 17.41
CA ILE A 242 -8.34 18.89 17.61
C ILE A 242 -8.13 19.31 19.08
N PRO A 243 -7.47 20.46 19.37
CA PRO A 243 -6.72 21.30 18.43
C PRO A 243 -5.58 20.51 17.77
N ASN A 244 -5.17 20.92 16.57
CA ASN A 244 -4.23 20.12 15.78
C ASN A 244 -2.78 20.20 16.30
N VAL A 245 -2.20 19.05 16.66
CA VAL A 245 -0.87 18.99 17.31
C VAL A 245 0.26 19.53 16.42
N HIS A 246 0.22 19.32 15.10
CA HIS A 246 1.28 19.76 14.20
C HIS A 246 1.24 21.26 13.96
N LEU A 247 0.04 21.84 13.87
CA LEU A 247 -0.13 23.30 13.84
C LEU A 247 0.32 23.95 15.16
N GLN A 248 0.04 23.34 16.32
CA GLN A 248 0.56 23.81 17.61
C GLN A 248 2.10 23.76 17.68
N LYS A 249 2.73 22.73 17.09
CA LYS A 249 4.19 22.59 16.95
C LYS A 249 4.83 23.51 15.90
N GLY A 250 4.03 24.29 15.15
CA GLY A 250 4.51 25.30 14.21
C GLY A 250 4.46 24.94 12.73
N ALA A 251 3.79 23.84 12.34
CA ALA A 251 3.47 23.59 10.93
C ALA A 251 2.58 24.73 10.36
N SER A 252 2.77 25.05 9.08
CA SER A 252 1.94 26.05 8.37
C SER A 252 0.72 25.42 7.72
N VAL A 253 0.85 24.17 7.25
CA VAL A 253 -0.25 23.30 6.81
C VAL A 253 0.04 21.87 7.28
N VAL A 254 -1.01 21.15 7.68
CA VAL A 254 -0.99 19.70 7.90
C VAL A 254 -1.98 19.03 6.95
N ALA A 255 -1.61 17.85 6.45
CA ALA A 255 -2.39 17.09 5.47
C ALA A 255 -2.74 15.69 6.01
N TYR A 256 -4.01 15.32 5.98
CA TYR A 256 -4.55 14.04 6.43
C TYR A 256 -5.25 13.28 5.29
N SER A 257 -5.25 11.94 5.37
CA SER A 257 -6.00 11.09 4.44
C SER A 257 -7.40 10.79 5.00
N GLY A 258 -8.45 11.22 4.29
CA GLY A 258 -9.84 11.02 4.67
C GLY A 258 -10.20 9.55 4.80
N GLY A 259 -9.80 8.77 3.80
CA GLY A 259 -9.97 7.32 3.72
C GLY A 259 -9.20 6.46 4.73
N LYS A 260 -8.49 7.05 5.71
CA LYS A 260 -7.79 6.29 6.77
C LYS A 260 -8.47 6.45 8.14
N GLY A 261 -7.79 6.96 9.17
CA GLY A 261 -8.32 7.03 10.54
C GLY A 261 -9.61 7.85 10.66
N ILE A 262 -9.75 8.91 9.85
CA ILE A 262 -10.93 9.78 9.81
C ILE A 262 -12.19 9.00 9.37
N ARG A 263 -12.06 8.02 8.46
CA ARG A 263 -13.15 7.25 7.83
C ARG A 263 -14.14 8.11 7.03
N GLY A 264 -13.61 9.16 6.40
CA GLY A 264 -14.27 9.86 5.30
C GLY A 264 -14.05 9.16 3.96
N PRO A 265 -14.40 9.81 2.83
CA PRO A 265 -14.29 9.22 1.50
C PRO A 265 -12.87 8.74 1.18
N GLN A 266 -12.78 7.54 0.60
CA GLN A 266 -11.52 6.82 0.38
C GLN A 266 -10.49 7.64 -0.42
N CYS A 267 -11.00 8.33 -1.43
CA CYS A 267 -10.30 9.16 -2.41
C CYS A 267 -10.00 10.59 -1.94
N ALA A 268 -10.38 10.99 -0.72
CA ALA A 268 -10.31 12.38 -0.27
C ALA A 268 -9.22 12.66 0.78
N GLY A 269 -8.80 13.93 0.88
CA GLY A 269 -7.77 14.41 1.79
C GLY A 269 -8.17 15.73 2.46
N LEU A 270 -7.85 15.86 3.75
CA LEU A 270 -8.13 17.05 4.56
C LEU A 270 -6.83 17.85 4.75
N LEU A 271 -6.85 19.11 4.37
CA LEU A 271 -5.82 20.09 4.70
C LEU A 271 -6.32 21.03 5.79
N LEU A 272 -5.48 21.34 6.78
CA LEU A 272 -5.73 22.33 7.83
C LEU A 272 -4.49 23.21 7.99
N GLY A 273 -4.66 24.52 8.18
CA GLY A 273 -3.52 25.43 8.29
C GLY A 273 -3.85 26.87 7.97
N LYS A 274 -2.84 27.64 7.56
CA LYS A 274 -2.99 29.05 7.18
C LYS A 274 -3.92 29.25 5.97
N LYS A 275 -4.70 30.32 5.99
CA LYS A 275 -5.71 30.62 4.97
C LYS A 275 -5.11 31.08 3.65
N ASP A 276 -4.03 31.86 3.69
CA ASP A 276 -3.33 32.34 2.48
C ASP A 276 -2.81 31.17 1.62
N ILE A 277 -2.10 30.23 2.23
CA ILE A 277 -1.58 29.03 1.58
C ILE A 277 -2.73 28.13 1.09
N LEU A 278 -3.78 27.90 1.90
CA LEU A 278 -4.87 27.02 1.51
C LEU A 278 -5.80 27.61 0.44
N MET A 279 -5.99 28.93 0.38
CA MET A 279 -6.69 29.57 -0.74
C MET A 279 -5.86 29.53 -2.03
N ALA A 280 -4.54 29.71 -1.95
CA ALA A 280 -3.65 29.51 -3.10
C ALA A 280 -3.56 28.04 -3.53
N ALA A 281 -3.70 27.08 -2.60
CA ALA A 281 -3.81 25.65 -2.91
C ALA A 281 -5.14 25.31 -3.59
N TRP A 282 -6.25 25.95 -3.19
CA TRP A 282 -7.53 25.85 -3.89
C TRP A 282 -7.46 26.43 -5.31
N GLN A 283 -6.77 27.56 -5.50
CA GLN A 283 -6.48 28.09 -6.83
C GLN A 283 -5.66 27.12 -7.70
N ALA A 284 -4.83 26.26 -7.08
CA ALA A 284 -4.07 25.19 -7.73
C ALA A 284 -4.81 23.83 -7.81
N SER A 285 -6.07 23.77 -7.38
CA SER A 285 -6.94 22.58 -7.43
C SER A 285 -7.92 22.65 -8.60
N ALA A 286 -8.40 21.50 -9.06
CA ALA A 286 -9.62 21.45 -9.86
C ALA A 286 -10.77 22.19 -9.10
N PRO A 287 -11.61 22.98 -9.79
CA PRO A 287 -11.82 23.02 -11.24
C PRO A 287 -10.79 23.83 -12.06
N HIS A 288 -9.89 24.58 -11.42
CA HIS A 288 -8.97 25.52 -12.06
C HIS A 288 -7.96 24.84 -12.99
N HIS A 289 -7.51 25.57 -14.02
CA HIS A 289 -6.48 25.11 -14.95
C HIS A 289 -5.09 25.13 -14.30
N GLY A 290 -4.27 24.13 -14.62
CA GLY A 290 -2.93 23.97 -14.06
C GLY A 290 -2.62 22.53 -13.66
N PRO A 291 -1.51 22.31 -12.94
CA PRO A 291 -0.97 20.98 -12.65
C PRO A 291 -1.87 20.11 -11.78
N GLY A 292 -2.75 20.68 -10.95
CA GLY A 292 -3.66 19.95 -10.08
C GLY A 292 -5.05 19.68 -10.68
N ARG A 293 -5.26 20.00 -11.96
CA ARG A 293 -6.55 19.82 -12.64
C ARG A 293 -6.91 18.34 -12.91
N ASP A 294 -5.91 17.48 -12.86
CA ASP A 294 -5.97 16.01 -12.86
C ASP A 294 -6.48 15.44 -11.52
N ASN A 295 -6.29 16.15 -10.41
CA ASN A 295 -6.63 15.70 -9.07
C ASN A 295 -8.00 16.25 -8.62
N LYS A 296 -9.03 15.95 -9.40
CA LYS A 296 -10.39 16.42 -9.12
C LYS A 296 -11.00 15.65 -7.95
N VAL A 297 -11.49 16.39 -6.96
CA VAL A 297 -12.40 15.90 -5.91
C VAL A 297 -13.86 16.19 -6.29
N GLY A 298 -14.76 15.26 -5.98
CA GLY A 298 -16.20 15.38 -6.16
C GLY A 298 -16.85 16.30 -5.13
N ARG A 299 -17.97 16.95 -5.46
CA ARG A 299 -18.72 17.78 -4.47
C ARG A 299 -19.29 16.91 -3.36
N GLU A 300 -19.73 15.72 -3.73
CA GLU A 300 -20.11 14.62 -2.84
C GLU A 300 -18.96 14.22 -1.91
N GLU A 301 -17.74 14.04 -2.42
CA GLU A 301 -16.55 13.72 -1.61
C GLU A 301 -16.15 14.87 -0.66
N VAL A 302 -16.29 16.14 -1.11
CA VAL A 302 -16.09 17.32 -0.27
C VAL A 302 -17.09 17.36 0.88
N MET A 303 -18.37 17.13 0.62
CA MET A 303 -19.41 17.07 1.66
C MET A 303 -19.26 15.85 2.58
N GLY A 304 -18.86 14.69 2.03
CA GLY A 304 -18.53 13.50 2.81
C GLY A 304 -17.34 13.71 3.75
N MET A 305 -16.32 14.44 3.32
CA MET A 305 -15.20 14.83 4.19
C MET A 305 -15.62 15.80 5.30
N LEU A 306 -16.48 16.78 5.00
CA LEU A 306 -17.01 17.67 6.02
C LEU A 306 -17.84 16.89 7.06
N ALA A 307 -18.71 15.98 6.60
CA ALA A 307 -19.48 15.09 7.46
C ALA A 307 -18.58 14.17 8.31
N ALA A 308 -17.46 13.67 7.77
CA ALA A 308 -16.49 12.88 8.53
C ALA A 308 -15.83 13.69 9.67
N VAL A 309 -15.46 14.95 9.43
CA VAL A 309 -14.88 15.83 10.44
C VAL A 309 -15.92 16.25 11.49
N GLU A 310 -17.16 16.53 11.08
CA GLU A 310 -18.26 16.75 12.04
C GLU A 310 -18.59 15.51 12.88
N THR A 311 -18.44 14.32 12.31
CA THR A 311 -18.71 13.05 13.01
C THR A 311 -17.52 12.67 13.91
N TRP A 312 -16.30 13.06 13.56
CA TRP A 312 -15.09 12.88 14.38
C TRP A 312 -15.25 13.44 15.81
N VAL A 313 -15.82 14.64 15.94
CA VAL A 313 -16.06 15.28 17.25
C VAL A 313 -17.31 14.77 17.99
N LYS A 314 -18.11 13.89 17.35
CA LYS A 314 -19.33 13.28 17.91
C LYS A 314 -19.14 11.80 18.29
N ARG A 315 -18.08 11.14 17.76
CA ARG A 315 -17.81 9.71 17.94
C ARG A 315 -17.29 9.38 19.35
N ASP A 316 -17.79 8.28 19.90
CA ASP A 316 -17.28 7.65 21.11
C ASP A 316 -16.07 6.76 20.76
N HIS A 317 -14.91 7.39 20.58
CA HIS A 317 -13.65 6.73 20.20
C HIS A 317 -13.23 5.65 21.20
N GLU A 318 -13.57 5.83 22.48
CA GLU A 318 -13.31 4.86 23.55
C GLU A 318 -14.15 3.59 23.38
N LYS A 319 -15.42 3.71 23.01
CA LYS A 319 -16.30 2.59 22.67
C LYS A 319 -15.92 1.94 21.34
N GLU A 320 -15.45 2.70 20.35
CA GLU A 320 -14.85 2.13 19.14
C GLU A 320 -13.62 1.28 19.48
N TYR A 321 -12.69 1.80 20.30
CA TYR A 321 -11.51 1.05 20.75
C TYR A 321 -11.89 -0.23 21.51
N LYS A 322 -12.86 -0.16 22.42
CA LYS A 322 -13.40 -1.34 23.13
C LYS A 322 -14.06 -2.35 22.18
N THR A 323 -14.69 -1.88 21.10
CA THR A 323 -15.24 -2.76 20.05
C THR A 323 -14.13 -3.45 19.27
N TRP A 324 -13.08 -2.72 18.90
CA TRP A 324 -11.90 -3.26 18.22
C TRP A 324 -11.18 -4.31 19.08
N MET A 325 -11.02 -4.06 20.39
CA MET A 325 -10.46 -5.02 21.35
C MET A 325 -11.34 -6.27 21.46
N GLY A 326 -12.66 -6.12 21.59
CA GLY A 326 -13.60 -7.25 21.63
C GLY A 326 -13.52 -8.16 20.40
N TYR A 327 -13.31 -7.61 19.20
CA TYR A 327 -13.07 -8.41 18.00
C TYR A 327 -11.75 -9.19 18.05
N LEU A 328 -10.68 -8.60 18.60
CA LEU A 328 -9.41 -9.31 18.80
C LEU A 328 -9.54 -10.40 19.88
N ASP A 329 -10.31 -10.16 20.95
CA ASP A 329 -10.60 -11.15 21.98
C ASP A 329 -11.41 -12.34 21.45
N THR A 330 -12.40 -12.12 20.58
CA THR A 330 -13.13 -13.21 19.88
C THR A 330 -12.15 -14.12 19.14
N ILE A 331 -11.23 -13.53 18.36
CA ILE A 331 -10.24 -14.28 17.57
C ILE A 331 -9.24 -15.00 18.50
N ALA A 332 -8.67 -14.28 19.48
CA ALA A 332 -7.69 -14.81 20.41
C ALA A 332 -8.25 -16.00 21.20
N ASN A 333 -9.46 -15.87 21.76
CA ASN A 333 -10.08 -16.90 22.58
C ASN A 333 -10.59 -18.10 21.75
N ARG A 334 -10.70 -17.97 20.42
CA ARG A 334 -10.91 -19.10 19.50
C ARG A 334 -9.61 -19.86 19.25
N VAL A 335 -8.52 -19.17 18.92
CA VAL A 335 -7.25 -19.82 18.51
C VAL A 335 -6.40 -20.35 19.68
N LYS A 336 -6.47 -19.74 20.87
CA LYS A 336 -5.84 -20.24 22.12
C LYS A 336 -6.27 -21.66 22.53
N LYS A 337 -7.31 -22.21 21.91
CA LYS A 337 -7.79 -23.59 22.11
C LYS A 337 -6.92 -24.64 21.38
N ILE A 338 -5.96 -24.20 20.57
CA ILE A 338 -5.01 -25.05 19.85
C ILE A 338 -3.70 -25.07 20.63
N GLU A 339 -3.20 -26.27 20.93
CA GLU A 339 -1.93 -26.45 21.64
C GLU A 339 -0.76 -25.82 20.87
N GLY A 340 0.12 -25.11 21.59
CA GLY A 340 1.27 -24.41 21.00
C GLY A 340 0.95 -23.05 20.34
N VAL A 341 -0.32 -22.64 20.25
CA VAL A 341 -0.70 -21.30 19.77
C VAL A 341 -0.71 -20.31 20.92
N GLN A 342 0.02 -19.21 20.76
CA GLN A 342 0.07 -18.06 21.66
C GLN A 342 -0.56 -16.83 20.99
N THR A 343 -0.99 -15.85 21.81
CA THR A 343 -1.52 -14.58 21.30
C THR A 343 -1.15 -13.42 22.20
N THR A 344 -0.80 -12.28 21.61
CA THR A 344 -0.50 -11.03 22.34
C THR A 344 -1.14 -9.86 21.60
N VAL A 345 -1.82 -8.96 22.31
CA VAL A 345 -2.25 -7.68 21.74
C VAL A 345 -1.14 -6.65 21.91
N LYS A 346 -0.80 -5.96 20.82
CA LYS A 346 0.05 -4.76 20.83
C LYS A 346 -0.84 -3.53 20.69
N GLU A 347 -0.73 -2.59 21.63
CA GLU A 347 -1.42 -1.31 21.60
C GLU A 347 -0.57 -0.21 20.92
N PRO A 348 -1.19 0.80 20.29
CA PRO A 348 -0.49 1.85 19.57
C PRO A 348 -0.05 2.99 20.51
N THR A 349 1.21 3.40 20.41
CA THR A 349 1.75 4.55 21.17
C THR A 349 1.53 5.88 20.45
N GLY A 350 1.80 5.93 19.14
CA GLY A 350 1.71 7.14 18.30
C GLY A 350 0.31 7.49 17.77
N LEU A 351 0.26 8.48 16.89
CA LEU A 351 -0.97 8.91 16.20
C LEU A 351 -1.21 8.16 14.88
N ALA A 352 -0.13 7.75 14.20
CA ALA A 352 -0.18 6.99 12.96
C ALA A 352 -0.70 5.57 13.16
N ASN A 353 -1.64 5.16 12.31
CA ASN A 353 -2.27 3.84 12.32
C ASN A 353 -2.68 3.38 13.73
N ARG A 354 -3.34 4.27 14.49
CA ARG A 354 -3.67 4.08 15.91
C ARG A 354 -4.79 3.05 16.15
N THR A 355 -4.46 1.78 15.94
CA THR A 355 -5.31 0.59 16.17
C THR A 355 -4.59 -0.41 17.07
N PRO A 356 -5.29 -1.14 17.96
CA PRO A 356 -4.71 -2.33 18.57
C PRO A 356 -4.47 -3.39 17.48
N THR A 357 -3.48 -4.25 17.71
CA THR A 357 -3.10 -5.32 16.77
C THR A 357 -2.91 -6.63 17.52
N LEU A 358 -3.64 -7.68 17.15
CA LEU A 358 -3.44 -9.03 17.67
C LEU A 358 -2.33 -9.72 16.90
N ILE A 359 -1.28 -10.11 17.61
CA ILE A 359 -0.31 -11.10 17.16
C ILE A 359 -0.82 -12.48 17.56
N ILE A 360 -0.90 -13.40 16.61
CA ILE A 360 -1.09 -14.84 16.84
C ILE A 360 0.22 -15.51 16.45
N SER A 361 0.84 -16.29 17.33
CA SER A 361 2.14 -16.92 17.07
C SER A 361 2.18 -18.38 17.48
N TRP A 362 3.02 -19.16 16.81
CA TRP A 362 3.27 -20.57 17.11
C TRP A 362 4.66 -21.00 16.66
N ASP A 363 5.06 -22.19 17.11
CA ASP A 363 6.27 -22.88 16.69
C ASP A 363 6.02 -23.58 15.34
N PRO A 364 6.77 -23.25 14.26
CA PRO A 364 6.53 -23.77 12.92
C PRO A 364 6.75 -25.28 12.80
N ALA A 365 7.58 -25.88 13.67
CA ALA A 365 7.83 -27.32 13.70
C ALA A 365 6.73 -28.09 14.46
N LYS A 366 6.02 -27.45 15.39
CA LYS A 366 4.90 -28.08 16.12
C LYS A 366 3.61 -28.18 15.31
N LEU A 367 3.29 -27.15 14.51
CA LEU A 367 2.08 -27.15 13.67
C LEU A 367 2.34 -27.49 12.19
N ASN A 368 3.60 -27.69 11.80
CA ASN A 368 4.03 -27.94 10.42
C ASN A 368 3.45 -26.91 9.42
N LEU A 369 3.46 -25.63 9.81
CA LEU A 369 2.89 -24.51 9.06
C LEU A 369 3.64 -23.22 9.41
N ILE A 370 3.93 -22.36 8.43
CA ILE A 370 4.39 -20.98 8.63
C ILE A 370 3.31 -19.94 8.29
N GLY A 371 3.40 -18.76 8.93
CA GLY A 371 2.38 -17.72 8.83
C GLY A 371 2.08 -17.23 7.41
N ILE A 372 3.06 -17.29 6.49
CA ILE A 372 2.85 -16.93 5.08
C ILE A 372 2.04 -17.99 4.30
N GLU A 373 2.22 -19.29 4.59
CA GLU A 373 1.39 -20.36 4.01
C GLU A 373 -0.08 -20.17 4.42
N LEU A 374 -0.29 -19.87 5.71
CA LEU A 374 -1.61 -19.57 6.28
C LEU A 374 -2.22 -18.30 5.65
N ALA A 375 -1.46 -17.20 5.58
CA ALA A 375 -1.91 -15.94 4.98
C ALA A 375 -2.25 -16.07 3.49
N ASN A 376 -1.49 -16.88 2.73
CA ASN A 376 -1.76 -17.16 1.33
C ASN A 376 -3.03 -18.00 1.15
N GLU A 377 -3.28 -19.00 2.02
CA GLU A 377 -4.55 -19.75 1.99
C GLU A 377 -5.75 -18.83 2.29
N LEU A 378 -5.66 -17.98 3.32
CA LEU A 378 -6.76 -17.08 3.71
C LEU A 378 -7.04 -15.96 2.70
N SER A 379 -6.02 -15.49 1.99
CA SER A 379 -6.17 -14.43 0.98
C SER A 379 -6.57 -14.94 -0.40
N SER A 380 -6.47 -16.25 -0.66
CA SER A 380 -6.94 -16.91 -1.90
C SER A 380 -8.30 -17.61 -1.74
N THR A 381 -8.60 -18.22 -0.59
CA THR A 381 -9.83 -19.03 -0.39
C THR A 381 -10.98 -18.26 0.28
N LYS A 382 -12.21 -18.45 -0.22
CA LYS A 382 -13.41 -17.69 0.19
C LYS A 382 -13.93 -18.04 1.60
N PRO A 383 -14.49 -17.08 2.37
CA PRO A 383 -14.41 -15.63 2.17
C PRO A 383 -12.98 -15.13 2.34
N ARG A 384 -12.49 -14.26 1.45
CA ARG A 384 -11.08 -13.84 1.46
C ARG A 384 -10.78 -12.98 2.68
N ILE A 385 -9.64 -13.18 3.33
CA ILE A 385 -9.17 -12.38 4.48
C ILE A 385 -7.79 -11.83 4.15
N ALA A 386 -7.61 -10.50 4.22
CA ALA A 386 -6.32 -9.85 4.07
C ALA A 386 -5.77 -9.47 5.45
N LEU A 387 -4.58 -9.97 5.79
CA LEU A 387 -3.85 -9.71 7.04
C LEU A 387 -2.34 -9.63 6.78
N SER A 388 -1.55 -9.36 7.81
CA SER A 388 -0.08 -9.37 7.76
C SER A 388 0.47 -10.62 8.45
N THR A 389 1.70 -11.03 8.11
CA THR A 389 2.42 -12.10 8.81
C THR A 389 3.20 -11.57 10.01
N TYR A 390 3.55 -12.47 10.94
CA TYR A 390 4.47 -12.23 12.05
C TYR A 390 5.58 -13.30 12.05
N ASN A 391 6.76 -12.94 12.53
CA ASN A 391 7.99 -13.73 12.40
C ASN A 391 8.97 -13.56 13.58
N GLY A 392 8.46 -13.30 14.78
CA GLY A 392 9.29 -13.27 16.01
C GLY A 392 10.41 -12.21 16.02
N ASN A 393 10.20 -11.08 15.34
CA ASN A 393 11.26 -10.12 15.04
C ASN A 393 12.02 -9.62 16.30
N ARG A 394 13.32 -9.94 16.38
CA ARG A 394 14.25 -9.45 17.39
C ARG A 394 15.39 -8.70 16.70
N ASN A 395 15.50 -7.39 16.96
CA ASN A 395 16.51 -6.50 16.38
C ASN A 395 16.56 -6.49 14.83
N GLY A 396 15.41 -6.67 14.16
CA GLY A 396 15.32 -6.73 12.70
C GLY A 396 15.48 -8.15 12.12
N VAL A 397 15.91 -9.12 12.92
CA VAL A 397 16.09 -10.52 12.51
C VAL A 397 14.83 -11.33 12.83
N PRO A 398 14.27 -12.10 11.87
CA PRO A 398 13.20 -13.06 12.13
C PRO A 398 13.68 -14.19 13.05
N ASP A 399 12.86 -14.60 14.03
CA ASP A 399 13.14 -15.81 14.82
C ASP A 399 12.69 -17.05 14.03
N PRO A 400 13.59 -17.98 13.65
CA PRO A 400 13.21 -19.17 12.89
C PRO A 400 12.27 -20.12 13.68
N ASN A 401 12.16 -19.96 15.00
CA ASN A 401 11.32 -20.77 15.87
C ASN A 401 9.94 -20.14 16.14
N VAL A 402 9.67 -18.92 15.65
CA VAL A 402 8.42 -18.20 15.90
C VAL A 402 7.85 -17.63 14.62
N THR A 403 6.72 -18.19 14.19
CA THR A 403 5.94 -17.71 13.05
C THR A 403 4.54 -17.30 13.50
N GLY A 404 3.80 -16.54 12.68
CA GLY A 404 2.53 -16.01 13.11
C GLY A 404 1.77 -15.15 12.11
N LEU A 405 0.68 -14.57 12.61
CA LEU A 405 -0.19 -13.60 11.94
C LEU A 405 -0.22 -12.29 12.76
N SER A 406 -0.51 -11.19 12.08
CA SER A 406 -0.69 -9.85 12.64
C SER A 406 -2.01 -9.27 12.10
N ILE A 407 -2.94 -8.99 13.01
CA ILE A 407 -4.35 -8.71 12.73
C ILE A 407 -4.76 -7.39 13.37
N SER A 408 -5.19 -6.44 12.54
CA SER A 408 -5.83 -5.19 12.98
C SER A 408 -7.34 -5.29 12.84
N SER A 409 -8.08 -4.84 13.85
CA SER A 409 -9.55 -4.94 13.90
C SER A 409 -10.31 -3.66 13.53
N TRP A 410 -9.66 -2.49 13.43
CA TRP A 410 -10.36 -1.22 13.17
C TRP A 410 -11.12 -1.12 11.84
N MET A 411 -10.85 -2.02 10.88
CA MET A 411 -11.54 -2.09 9.58
C MET A 411 -12.57 -3.24 9.49
N MET A 412 -12.64 -4.12 10.49
CA MET A 412 -13.60 -5.21 10.54
C MET A 412 -15.03 -4.68 10.63
N GLN A 413 -15.94 -5.24 9.84
CA GLN A 413 -17.38 -5.02 10.01
C GLN A 413 -17.95 -6.01 11.05
N PRO A 414 -19.10 -5.71 11.69
CA PRO A 414 -19.69 -6.59 12.70
C PRO A 414 -19.84 -8.05 12.22
N GLY A 415 -19.34 -9.00 13.01
CA GLY A 415 -19.36 -10.44 12.68
C GLY A 415 -18.18 -10.93 11.84
N ASN A 416 -17.35 -10.02 11.30
CA ASN A 416 -16.10 -10.42 10.61
C ASN A 416 -15.13 -11.10 11.59
N ASP A 417 -15.12 -10.66 12.85
CA ASP A 417 -14.35 -11.23 13.96
C ASP A 417 -14.55 -12.75 14.08
N LYS A 418 -15.79 -13.23 13.99
CA LYS A 418 -16.14 -14.65 14.07
C LYS A 418 -15.65 -15.43 12.85
N ILE A 419 -15.90 -14.89 11.65
CA ILE A 419 -15.47 -15.52 10.38
C ILE A 419 -13.94 -15.67 10.35
N VAL A 420 -13.22 -14.65 10.80
CA VAL A 420 -11.75 -14.66 10.90
C VAL A 420 -11.26 -15.63 11.98
N ALA A 421 -11.91 -15.64 13.15
CA ALA A 421 -11.61 -16.54 14.26
C ALA A 421 -11.74 -18.02 13.85
N ASP A 422 -12.87 -18.38 13.23
CA ASP A 422 -13.13 -19.74 12.76
C ASP A 422 -12.17 -20.12 11.62
N ARG A 423 -11.99 -19.26 10.60
CA ARG A 423 -11.08 -19.57 9.48
C ARG A 423 -9.62 -19.74 9.90
N ILE A 424 -9.11 -18.95 10.84
CA ILE A 424 -7.74 -19.14 11.36
C ILE A 424 -7.66 -20.45 12.16
N TYR A 425 -8.66 -20.74 13.00
CA TYR A 425 -8.72 -21.99 13.76
C TYR A 425 -8.78 -23.23 12.84
N ASP A 426 -9.61 -23.18 11.79
CA ASP A 426 -9.83 -24.28 10.85
C ASP A 426 -8.62 -24.52 9.93
N VAL A 427 -7.68 -23.58 9.83
CA VAL A 427 -6.37 -23.79 9.18
C VAL A 427 -5.35 -24.30 10.19
N LEU A 428 -5.24 -23.69 11.38
CA LEU A 428 -4.26 -24.07 12.40
C LEU A 428 -4.50 -25.48 12.98
N SER A 429 -5.75 -25.91 13.12
CA SER A 429 -6.12 -27.20 13.73
C SER A 429 -5.95 -28.42 12.82
N ARG A 430 -5.62 -28.23 11.53
CA ARG A 430 -5.40 -29.35 10.60
C ARG A 430 -4.09 -30.08 10.92
N LYS A 431 -4.18 -31.40 11.09
CA LYS A 431 -2.99 -32.26 11.13
C LYS A 431 -2.27 -32.20 9.78
N ARG A 432 -0.95 -32.00 9.81
CA ARG A 432 -0.06 -31.90 8.65
C ARG A 432 1.13 -32.85 8.81
N PRO A 433 1.65 -33.44 7.72
CA PRO A 433 2.95 -34.11 7.76
C PRO A 433 4.07 -33.09 8.10
N PRO A 434 5.25 -33.55 8.54
CA PRO A 434 6.42 -32.67 8.70
C PRO A 434 6.67 -31.81 7.46
N ARG A 435 6.95 -30.51 7.64
CA ARG A 435 7.33 -29.64 6.52
C ARG A 435 8.61 -30.16 5.88
N ILE A 436 8.60 -30.37 4.57
CA ILE A 436 9.80 -30.70 3.81
C ILE A 436 10.62 -29.40 3.69
N THR A 437 11.67 -29.29 4.50
CA THR A 437 12.60 -28.14 4.48
C THR A 437 13.86 -28.42 3.66
N THR A 438 14.07 -29.66 3.23
CA THR A 438 15.17 -30.06 2.34
C THR A 438 14.82 -29.74 0.90
N MET A 439 15.51 -28.75 0.33
CA MET A 439 15.40 -28.36 -1.07
C MET A 439 15.87 -29.49 -1.99
N LYS A 440 15.23 -29.67 -3.16
CA LYS A 440 15.73 -30.60 -4.19
C LYS A 440 17.07 -30.11 -4.71
N ALA A 441 18.06 -31.00 -4.85
CA ALA A 441 19.36 -30.66 -5.44
C ALA A 441 19.17 -29.96 -6.82
N PRO A 442 19.99 -28.94 -7.16
CA PRO A 442 19.84 -28.18 -8.39
C PRO A 442 20.05 -29.05 -9.64
N SER A 443 19.25 -28.85 -10.67
CA SER A 443 19.36 -29.56 -11.95
C SER A 443 20.54 -29.08 -12.81
N THR A 444 21.04 -27.87 -12.55
CA THR A 444 22.10 -27.22 -13.32
C THR A 444 22.88 -26.20 -12.49
N ASN A 445 24.03 -25.74 -13.00
CA ASN A 445 24.79 -24.62 -12.45
C ASN A 445 24.45 -23.32 -13.19
N LEU A 446 23.81 -22.40 -12.47
CA LEU A 446 23.35 -21.12 -12.97
C LEU A 446 24.44 -20.05 -13.06
N THR A 447 25.62 -20.28 -12.46
CA THR A 447 26.73 -19.31 -12.45
C THR A 447 27.08 -18.84 -13.87
N GLY A 448 27.23 -17.53 -14.03
CA GLY A 448 27.45 -16.85 -15.31
C GLY A 448 26.51 -15.66 -15.52
N ARG A 449 26.67 -15.01 -16.68
CA ARG A 449 25.78 -13.95 -17.18
C ARG A 449 24.57 -14.56 -17.89
N TRP A 450 23.40 -13.98 -17.67
CA TRP A 450 22.18 -14.27 -18.41
C TRP A 450 21.58 -12.96 -18.94
N ASP A 451 21.33 -12.91 -20.25
CA ASP A 451 20.66 -11.79 -20.90
C ASP A 451 19.15 -12.03 -20.86
N ALA A 452 18.40 -11.11 -20.26
CA ALA A 452 17.02 -11.30 -19.84
C ALA A 452 16.07 -10.30 -20.49
N THR A 453 15.17 -10.78 -21.35
CA THR A 453 14.06 -9.98 -21.89
C THR A 453 12.91 -9.99 -20.89
N ILE A 454 12.56 -8.81 -20.38
CA ILE A 454 11.43 -8.59 -19.50
C ILE A 454 10.25 -8.09 -20.33
N ASN A 455 9.11 -8.77 -20.23
CA ASN A 455 7.87 -8.46 -20.92
C ASN A 455 6.91 -7.80 -19.93
N PHE A 456 6.78 -6.48 -20.03
CA PHE A 456 5.71 -5.72 -19.40
C PHE A 456 4.45 -5.75 -20.29
N PHE A 457 3.32 -5.22 -19.81
CA PHE A 457 2.03 -5.34 -20.49
C PHE A 457 1.97 -4.70 -21.90
N THR A 458 2.80 -3.69 -22.18
CA THR A 458 2.84 -2.97 -23.47
C THR A 458 4.25 -2.79 -24.05
N SER A 459 5.28 -3.33 -23.40
CA SER A 459 6.69 -3.08 -23.76
C SER A 459 7.62 -4.20 -23.32
N GLN A 460 8.83 -4.20 -23.88
CA GLN A 460 9.93 -5.07 -23.44
C GLN A 460 11.11 -4.22 -22.95
N SER A 461 11.85 -4.73 -21.96
CA SER A 461 13.18 -4.24 -21.58
C SER A 461 14.21 -5.36 -21.64
N GLN A 462 15.48 -5.00 -21.80
CA GLN A 462 16.63 -5.92 -21.78
C GLN A 462 17.44 -5.71 -20.51
N HIS A 463 17.29 -6.64 -19.58
CA HIS A 463 18.02 -6.70 -18.31
C HIS A 463 19.20 -7.68 -18.42
N THR A 464 20.08 -7.66 -17.42
CA THR A 464 21.14 -8.67 -17.28
C THR A 464 21.19 -9.21 -15.85
N LEU A 465 21.21 -10.53 -15.71
CA LEU A 465 21.33 -11.24 -14.45
C LEU A 465 22.72 -11.86 -14.38
N PHE A 466 23.54 -11.41 -13.43
CA PHE A 466 24.86 -11.98 -13.14
C PHE A 466 24.71 -12.90 -11.92
N ILE A 467 24.78 -14.21 -12.15
CA ILE A 467 24.86 -15.19 -11.07
C ILE A 467 26.36 -15.40 -10.80
N GLU A 468 26.86 -14.74 -9.77
CA GLU A 468 28.29 -14.66 -9.46
C GLU A 468 28.73 -15.83 -8.57
N LYS A 469 27.84 -16.29 -7.68
CA LYS A 469 28.06 -17.47 -6.84
C LYS A 469 26.79 -18.33 -6.80
N GLN A 470 26.97 -19.64 -6.97
CA GLN A 470 26.01 -20.66 -6.56
C GLN A 470 26.63 -21.53 -5.46
N ASP A 471 25.92 -21.69 -4.34
CA ASP A 471 26.34 -22.47 -3.17
C ASP A 471 25.29 -23.56 -2.90
N GLY A 472 25.46 -24.71 -3.56
CA GLY A 472 24.42 -25.73 -3.67
C GLY A 472 23.14 -25.17 -4.30
N ASN A 473 22.11 -25.00 -3.48
CA ASN A 473 20.82 -24.45 -3.86
C ASN A 473 20.76 -22.91 -3.86
N TRP A 474 21.71 -22.21 -3.25
CA TRP A 474 21.64 -20.75 -3.02
C TRP A 474 22.37 -19.95 -4.09
N LEU A 475 21.80 -18.79 -4.46
CA LEU A 475 22.27 -17.92 -5.54
C LEU A 475 22.58 -16.52 -5.02
N GLN A 476 23.70 -15.95 -5.47
CA GLN A 476 24.12 -14.57 -5.18
C GLN A 476 24.73 -13.91 -6.43
N GLY A 477 24.52 -12.60 -6.58
CA GLY A 477 25.18 -11.78 -7.59
C GLY A 477 24.43 -10.47 -7.83
N SER A 478 24.29 -10.06 -9.10
CA SER A 478 23.81 -8.73 -9.50
C SER A 478 22.70 -8.77 -10.56
N HIS A 479 21.75 -7.85 -10.47
CA HIS A 479 20.69 -7.61 -11.46
C HIS A 479 20.80 -6.19 -12.01
N LYS A 480 21.21 -6.07 -13.27
CA LYS A 480 21.15 -4.84 -14.06
C LYS A 480 19.78 -4.71 -14.71
N GLY A 481 19.08 -3.61 -14.46
CA GLY A 481 17.92 -3.16 -15.24
C GLY A 481 18.25 -1.95 -16.11
N ASP A 482 17.22 -1.23 -16.55
CA ASP A 482 17.34 -0.04 -17.41
C ASP A 482 18.28 1.03 -16.84
N PHE A 483 18.16 1.33 -15.54
CA PHE A 483 18.76 2.52 -14.90
C PHE A 483 19.86 2.22 -13.89
N ASP A 484 19.98 0.97 -13.41
CA ASP A 484 20.75 0.64 -12.19
C ASP A 484 21.15 -0.84 -12.11
N VAL A 485 22.20 -1.13 -11.33
CA VAL A 485 22.69 -2.47 -10.98
C VAL A 485 22.56 -2.68 -9.47
N ARG A 486 21.72 -3.64 -9.08
CA ARG A 486 21.39 -3.94 -7.68
C ARG A 486 21.66 -5.39 -7.33
N ASN A 487 21.95 -5.67 -6.06
CA ASN A 487 22.18 -7.03 -5.57
C ASN A 487 20.99 -7.96 -5.88
N LEU A 488 21.31 -9.19 -6.24
CA LEU A 488 20.39 -10.31 -6.46
C LEU A 488 20.73 -11.43 -5.47
N SER A 489 19.71 -12.02 -4.85
CA SER A 489 19.83 -13.23 -4.05
C SER A 489 18.63 -14.15 -4.29
N GLY A 490 18.82 -15.46 -4.14
CA GLY A 490 17.75 -16.42 -4.39
C GLY A 490 18.18 -17.87 -4.27
N SER A 491 17.42 -18.74 -4.92
CA SER A 491 17.63 -20.18 -4.93
C SER A 491 17.19 -20.87 -6.23
N ILE A 492 17.68 -22.09 -6.38
CA ILE A 492 17.25 -23.10 -7.36
C ILE A 492 16.85 -24.38 -6.60
N GLU A 493 15.78 -25.05 -7.02
CA GLU A 493 15.23 -26.26 -6.39
C GLU A 493 14.84 -27.27 -7.47
N GLY A 494 15.71 -28.24 -7.75
CA GLY A 494 15.60 -28.99 -9.01
C GLY A 494 15.79 -28.02 -10.19
N ASP A 495 14.77 -27.92 -11.04
CA ASP A 495 14.68 -26.98 -12.16
C ASP A 495 13.93 -25.67 -11.83
N GLN A 496 13.29 -25.55 -10.66
CA GLN A 496 12.60 -24.33 -10.25
C GLN A 496 13.59 -23.26 -9.78
N ILE A 497 13.33 -21.99 -10.11
CA ILE A 497 14.15 -20.84 -9.74
C ILE A 497 13.31 -19.76 -9.05
N LYS A 498 13.84 -19.21 -7.95
CA LYS A 498 13.21 -18.16 -7.13
C LYS A 498 14.28 -17.14 -6.76
N PHE A 499 14.27 -15.92 -7.29
CA PHE A 499 15.26 -14.89 -6.90
C PHE A 499 14.68 -13.49 -6.79
N ARG A 500 15.23 -12.69 -5.88
CA ARG A 500 14.82 -11.33 -5.58
C ARG A 500 15.96 -10.35 -5.74
N SER A 501 15.60 -9.15 -6.16
CA SER A 501 16.43 -7.96 -6.15
C SER A 501 15.55 -6.74 -5.84
N VAL A 502 16.13 -5.63 -5.44
CA VAL A 502 15.38 -4.41 -5.10
C VAL A 502 16.02 -3.22 -5.79
N TYR A 503 15.28 -2.55 -6.66
CA TYR A 503 15.64 -1.24 -7.17
C TYR A 503 15.26 -0.19 -6.13
N GLN A 504 16.15 0.76 -5.86
CA GLN A 504 15.95 1.83 -4.90
C GLN A 504 16.08 3.19 -5.59
N ALA A 505 15.18 4.10 -5.26
CA ALA A 505 15.23 5.50 -5.66
C ALA A 505 15.03 6.39 -4.43
N PRO A 506 15.40 7.69 -4.46
CA PRO A 506 15.21 8.55 -3.30
C PRO A 506 13.72 8.68 -2.92
N GLY A 507 13.31 8.01 -1.84
CA GLY A 507 11.93 7.96 -1.34
C GLY A 507 11.05 6.82 -1.88
N ASP A 508 11.56 5.94 -2.75
CA ASP A 508 10.76 4.94 -3.49
C ASP A 508 11.56 3.66 -3.80
N GLY A 509 10.90 2.53 -4.08
CA GLY A 509 11.63 1.28 -4.36
C GLY A 509 10.77 0.13 -4.89
N ILE A 510 11.29 -0.58 -5.90
CA ILE A 510 10.60 -1.67 -6.60
C ILE A 510 11.27 -3.01 -6.27
N ASN A 511 10.50 -3.92 -5.69
CA ASN A 511 10.93 -5.28 -5.36
C ASN A 511 10.70 -6.21 -6.55
N PHE A 512 11.74 -6.62 -7.27
CA PHE A 512 11.61 -7.60 -8.35
C PHE A 512 11.76 -9.01 -7.77
N THR A 513 10.66 -9.77 -7.69
CA THR A 513 10.67 -11.18 -7.24
C THR A 513 10.35 -12.08 -8.42
N PHE A 514 11.38 -12.73 -8.96
CA PHE A 514 11.31 -13.67 -10.07
C PHE A 514 10.96 -15.07 -9.56
N SER A 515 10.07 -15.77 -10.26
CA SER A 515 9.70 -17.17 -10.02
C SER A 515 9.49 -17.88 -11.36
N GLY A 516 10.12 -19.04 -11.57
CA GLY A 516 10.09 -19.72 -12.86
C GLY A 516 10.83 -21.05 -12.89
N THR A 517 11.27 -21.48 -14.07
CA THR A 517 12.08 -22.69 -14.27
C THR A 517 13.29 -22.44 -15.18
N VAL A 518 14.27 -23.34 -15.12
CA VAL A 518 15.44 -23.39 -16.02
C VAL A 518 15.50 -24.70 -16.80
N SER A 519 15.84 -24.62 -18.09
CA SER A 519 16.07 -25.76 -18.98
C SER A 519 17.28 -25.48 -19.87
N GLY A 520 18.38 -26.19 -19.64
CA GLY A 520 19.67 -25.93 -20.29
C GLY A 520 20.12 -24.48 -20.08
N ASP A 521 20.48 -23.79 -21.17
CA ASP A 521 20.92 -22.40 -21.17
C ASP A 521 19.76 -21.38 -21.27
N THR A 522 18.52 -21.76 -20.94
CA THR A 522 17.36 -20.85 -20.93
C THR A 522 16.58 -20.96 -19.62
N MET A 523 16.17 -19.83 -19.06
CA MET A 523 15.22 -19.76 -17.96
C MET A 523 14.03 -18.85 -18.29
N SER A 524 12.87 -19.10 -17.70
CA SER A 524 11.67 -18.28 -17.91
C SER A 524 10.68 -18.37 -16.76
N GLY A 525 9.81 -17.37 -16.65
CA GLY A 525 8.76 -17.33 -15.63
C GLY A 525 8.12 -15.95 -15.48
N ASP A 526 7.68 -15.66 -14.26
CA ASP A 526 6.96 -14.44 -13.89
C ASP A 526 7.72 -13.62 -12.85
N ILE A 527 7.50 -12.31 -12.86
CA ILE A 527 8.04 -11.33 -11.93
C ILE A 527 6.88 -10.69 -11.16
N HIS A 528 6.95 -10.81 -9.84
CA HIS A 528 6.05 -10.13 -8.91
C HIS A 528 6.73 -8.88 -8.39
N MET A 529 6.06 -7.73 -8.57
CA MET A 529 6.61 -6.40 -8.28
C MET A 529 5.94 -5.69 -7.08
N GLY A 530 5.16 -6.42 -6.28
CA GLY A 530 4.46 -5.88 -5.11
C GLY A 530 3.07 -5.38 -5.47
N GLU A 531 2.86 -4.06 -5.46
CA GLU A 531 1.57 -3.44 -5.80
C GLU A 531 1.45 -3.10 -7.31
N TYR A 532 2.53 -3.26 -8.08
CA TYR A 532 2.53 -3.17 -9.55
C TYR A 532 2.09 -4.49 -10.20
N LEU A 533 1.57 -4.41 -11.44
CA LEU A 533 1.22 -5.58 -12.27
C LEU A 533 2.40 -6.53 -12.44
N THR A 534 2.12 -7.82 -12.60
CA THR A 534 3.14 -8.84 -12.90
C THR A 534 3.69 -8.67 -14.32
N ALA A 535 4.96 -9.03 -14.49
CA ALA A 535 5.65 -9.10 -15.78
C ALA A 535 6.13 -10.53 -16.05
N LYS A 536 6.40 -10.89 -17.31
CA LYS A 536 7.03 -12.19 -17.64
C LYS A 536 8.48 -12.00 -18.05
N PHE A 537 9.32 -13.00 -17.83
CA PHE A 537 10.72 -12.96 -18.26
C PHE A 537 11.13 -14.24 -19.02
N THR A 538 12.04 -14.05 -19.96
CA THR A 538 12.85 -15.10 -20.58
C THR A 538 14.30 -14.64 -20.54
N ALA A 539 15.22 -15.52 -20.14
CA ALA A 539 16.64 -15.19 -20.13
C ALA A 539 17.48 -16.34 -20.67
N LYS A 540 18.51 -16.00 -21.44
CA LYS A 540 19.44 -16.95 -22.05
C LYS A 540 20.84 -16.79 -21.46
N LYS A 541 21.51 -17.90 -21.16
CA LYS A 541 22.89 -17.89 -20.67
C LYS A 541 23.82 -17.33 -21.74
N TYR A 542 24.63 -16.35 -21.37
CA TYR A 542 25.59 -15.72 -22.26
C TYR A 542 26.87 -16.58 -22.34
N VAL A 543 27.18 -17.07 -23.54
CA VAL A 543 28.43 -17.79 -23.82
C VAL A 543 29.49 -16.76 -24.17
N TYR A 544 30.56 -16.70 -23.38
CA TYR A 544 31.72 -15.87 -23.69
C TYR A 544 32.52 -16.51 -24.85
N PRO A 545 33.04 -15.71 -25.79
CA PRO A 545 33.93 -16.23 -26.83
C PRO A 545 35.29 -16.63 -26.22
N ASP A 546 35.79 -17.82 -26.54
CA ASP A 546 37.10 -18.28 -26.08
C ASP A 546 38.23 -17.45 -26.71
N SER A 547 38.88 -16.61 -25.90
CA SER A 547 39.96 -15.71 -26.33
C SER A 547 41.21 -15.83 -25.46
N HIS A 548 41.96 -16.93 -25.63
CA HIS A 548 43.27 -17.13 -24.99
C HIS A 548 44.37 -16.37 -25.73
N GLN A 549 44.46 -15.05 -25.52
CA GLN A 549 45.53 -14.21 -26.05
C GLN A 549 46.39 -13.63 -24.93
N THR A 550 47.71 -13.58 -25.14
CA THR A 550 48.65 -12.95 -24.22
C THR A 550 48.50 -11.43 -24.29
N ILE A 551 47.97 -10.82 -23.22
CA ILE A 551 47.88 -9.36 -23.11
C ILE A 551 49.27 -8.79 -22.89
N PHE A 552 49.83 -8.12 -23.90
CA PHE A 552 51.08 -7.37 -23.76
C PHE A 552 50.81 -5.98 -23.16
N VAL A 553 51.46 -5.66 -22.05
CA VAL A 553 51.41 -4.31 -21.45
C VAL A 553 52.60 -3.51 -22.00
N PRO A 554 52.38 -2.44 -22.80
CA PRO A 554 53.48 -1.69 -23.40
C PRO A 554 54.27 -0.90 -22.34
N ILE A 555 55.60 -0.90 -22.49
CA ILE A 555 56.52 -0.17 -21.62
C ILE A 555 56.76 1.22 -22.24
N GLY A 556 55.94 2.20 -21.84
CA GLY A 556 56.02 3.59 -22.28
C GLY A 556 54.80 4.04 -23.10
N PRO A 557 54.77 5.30 -23.58
CA PRO A 557 53.74 5.79 -24.48
C PRO A 557 53.71 4.97 -25.80
N PRO A 558 52.53 4.82 -26.45
CA PRO A 558 52.44 4.07 -27.71
C PRO A 558 53.15 4.81 -28.84
N LEU A 559 54.37 4.37 -29.18
CA LEU A 559 55.15 4.84 -30.33
C LEU A 559 54.85 4.05 -31.62
N SER A 560 54.08 2.97 -31.53
CA SER A 560 53.46 2.22 -32.62
C SER A 560 52.21 1.52 -32.09
N SER A 561 51.15 1.48 -32.90
CA SER A 561 49.88 0.78 -32.62
C SER A 561 49.83 -0.59 -33.30
#